data_AF-A0A150QHJ8-F1
#
_entry.id   AF-A0A150QHJ8-F1
#
_cell.length_a   1.000
_cell.length_b   1.000
_cell.length_c   1.000
_cell.angle_alpha   90.00
_cell.angle_beta   90.00
_cell.angle_gamma   90.00
#
_symmetry.space_group_name_H-M   'P 1'
#
loop_
_entity.id
_entity.type
_entity.pdbx_description
1 polymer ?
#
loop_
_entity_poly.entity_id
_entity_poly.type
_entity_poly.pdbx_seq_one_letter_code
_entity_poly.pdbx_strand_id
1 'polypeptide(L)' 'MVFEGQRLTYSELNERANQLAHHLRSLGVGPEVLVGLCVERSLELLIGIIAILKAGGAYVP' A
#
# COMPACT_ATOMS: atom_id res chain seq x y z
N MET A 1 8.64 9.03 -8.05
CA MET A 1 9.47 8.40 -7.00
C MET A 1 10.54 7.56 -7.64
N VAL A 2 11.73 7.49 -7.02
CA VAL A 2 12.87 6.72 -7.52
C VAL A 2 13.45 5.91 -6.37
N PHE A 3 13.65 4.61 -6.55
CA PHE A 3 14.29 3.71 -5.60
C PHE A 3 15.15 2.70 -6.38
N GLU A 4 16.44 2.60 -6.05
CA GLU A 4 17.39 1.69 -6.72
C GLU A 4 17.32 1.70 -8.26
N GLY A 5 17.15 2.89 -8.86
CA GLY A 5 17.05 3.06 -10.32
C GLY A 5 15.67 2.78 -10.92
N GLN A 6 14.74 2.18 -10.16
CA GLN A 6 13.34 2.06 -10.57
C GLN A 6 12.62 3.39 -10.37
N ARG A 7 11.89 3.83 -11.39
CA ARG A 7 11.11 5.07 -11.36
C ARG A 7 9.63 4.74 -11.44
N LEU A 8 8.86 5.38 -10.58
CA LEU A 8 7.41 5.26 -10.54
C LEU A 8 6.82 6.66 -10.48
N THR A 9 5.94 6.98 -11.42
CA THR A 9 5.18 8.22 -11.39
C THR A 9 4.18 8.21 -10.25
N TYR A 10 3.69 9.38 -9.86
CA TYR A 10 2.62 9.46 -8.87
C TYR A 10 1.34 8.75 -9.32
N SER A 11 1.04 8.77 -10.63
CA SER A 11 -0.13 8.09 -11.18
C SER A 11 -0.01 6.58 -11.03
N GLU A 12 1.11 6.01 -11.47
CA GLU A 12 1.36 4.56 -11.37
C GLU A 12 1.37 4.08 -9.91
N LEU A 13 1.89 4.90 -8.99
CA LEU A 13 1.90 4.58 -7.56
C LEU A 13 0.47 4.51 -7.03
N ASN A 14 -0.33 5.53 -7.35
CA ASN A 14 -1.71 5.62 -6.92
C ASN A 14 -2.56 4.49 -7.51
N GLU A 15 -2.36 4.13 -8.78
CA GLU A 15 -3.05 3.02 -9.44
C GLU A 15 -2.75 1.68 -8.77
N ARG A 16 -1.46 1.36 -8.56
CA ARG A 16 -1.05 0.12 -7.86
C ARG A 16 -1.58 0.07 -6.43
N ALA A 17 -1.51 1.20 -5.71
CA ALA A 17 -2.03 1.28 -4.35
C ALA A 17 -3.56 1.14 -4.30
N ASN A 18 -4.30 1.68 -5.29
CA ASN A 18 -5.74 1.51 -5.40
C ASN A 18 -6.11 0.04 -5.65
N GLN A 19 -5.42 -0.64 -6.56
CA GLN A 19 -5.64 -2.06 -6.84
C GLN A 19 -5.46 -2.90 -5.57
N LEU A 20 -4.36 -2.66 -4.84
CA LEU A 20 -4.10 -3.35 -3.58
C LEU A 20 -5.14 -2.98 -2.51
N ALA A 21 -5.55 -1.71 -2.41
CA ALA A 21 -6.58 -1.28 -1.46
C ALA A 21 -7.93 -1.96 -1.73
N HIS A 22 -8.33 -2.12 -2.99
CA HIS A 22 -9.54 -2.85 -3.35
C HIS A 22 -9.45 -4.32 -2.93
N HIS A 23 -8.29 -4.94 -3.14
CA HIS A 23 -8.07 -6.31 -2.69
C HIS A 23 -8.14 -6.41 -1.15
N LEU A 24 -7.46 -5.53 -0.41
CA LEU A 24 -7.52 -5.48 1.05
C LEU A 24 -8.96 -5.29 1.56
N ARG A 25 -9.75 -4.42 0.92
CA ARG A 25 -11.18 -4.26 1.26
C ARG A 25 -11.99 -5.53 1.01
N SER A 26 -11.69 -6.28 -0.06
CA SER A 26 -12.33 -7.58 -0.30
C SER A 26 -11.97 -8.63 0.74
N LEU A 27 -10.82 -8.49 1.41
CA LEU A 27 -10.38 -9.30 2.54
C LEU A 27 -10.94 -8.82 3.89
N GLY A 28 -11.77 -7.77 3.90
CA GLY A 28 -12.40 -7.22 5.10
C GLY A 28 -11.61 -6.11 5.80
N VAL A 29 -10.54 -5.58 5.18
CA VAL A 29 -9.83 -4.41 5.72
C VAL A 29 -10.73 -3.18 5.62
N GLY A 30 -10.85 -2.48 6.74
CA GLY A 30 -11.65 -1.27 6.90
C GLY A 30 -11.24 -0.50 8.15
N PRO A 31 -12.09 0.41 8.64
CA PRO A 31 -11.84 1.16 9.87
C PRO A 31 -11.47 0.23 11.02
N GLU A 32 -10.50 0.65 11.83
CA GLU A 32 -10.04 -0.07 13.04
C GLU A 32 -9.36 -1.42 12.77
N VAL A 33 -9.15 -1.80 11.50
CA VAL A 33 -8.40 -3.02 11.13
C VAL A 33 -6.91 -2.72 11.04
N LEU A 34 -6.10 -3.47 11.79
CA LEU A 34 -4.64 -3.44 11.72
C LEU A 34 -4.14 -4.42 10.67
N VAL A 35 -3.27 -3.95 9.77
CA VAL A 35 -2.65 -4.77 8.73
C VAL A 35 -1.14 -4.80 8.96
N GLY A 36 -0.60 -6.00 9.23
CA GLY A 36 0.84 -6.20 9.35
C GLY A 36 1.54 -6.03 8.01
N LEU A 37 2.62 -5.24 7.97
CA LEU A 37 3.38 -4.96 6.75
C LEU A 37 4.84 -5.35 6.94
N CYS A 38 5.16 -6.61 6.61
CA CYS A 38 6.51 -7.14 6.68
C CYS A 38 7.15 -7.18 5.28
N VAL A 39 7.77 -6.07 4.90
CA VAL A 39 8.50 -5.91 3.64
C VAL A 39 9.75 -5.07 3.88
N GLU A 40 10.81 -5.40 3.16
CA GLU A 40 12.03 -4.59 3.18
C GLU A 40 11.77 -3.20 2.58
N ARG A 41 12.70 -2.26 2.81
CA ARG A 41 12.58 -0.91 2.27
C ARG A 41 12.63 -0.97 0.75
N SER A 42 11.49 -0.81 0.09
CA SER A 42 11.34 -0.80 -1.37
C SER A 42 10.17 0.11 -1.82
N LEU A 43 9.90 0.17 -3.12
CA LEU A 43 8.69 0.82 -3.64
C LEU A 43 7.41 0.10 -3.18
N GLU A 44 7.48 -1.21 -2.94
CA GLU A 44 6.34 -2.00 -2.47
C GLU A 44 5.96 -1.65 -1.03
N LEU A 45 6.94 -1.33 -0.17
CA LEU A 45 6.66 -0.80 1.16
C LEU A 45 5.75 0.43 1.08
N LEU A 46 6.07 1.37 0.18
CA LEU A 46 5.29 2.58 0.02
C LEU A 46 3.91 2.30 -0.59
N ILE A 47 3.84 1.43 -1.60
CA ILE A 47 2.57 0.98 -2.20
C ILE A 47 1.68 0.35 -1.12
N GLY A 48 2.24 -0.51 -0.27
CA GLY A 48 1.55 -1.20 0.82
C GLY A 48 0.99 -0.23 1.85
N ILE A 49 1.80 0.72 2.34
CA ILE A 49 1.34 1.74 3.29
C ILE A 49 0.16 2.53 2.71
N ILE A 50 0.28 3.04 1.48
CA ILE A 50 -0.76 3.84 0.85
C ILE A 50 -2.02 3.01 0.61
N ALA A 51 -1.87 1.74 0.20
CA ALA A 51 -2.99 0.83 -0.02
C ALA A 51 -3.77 0.52 1.26
N ILE A 52 -3.08 0.30 2.39
CA ILE A 52 -3.71 0.05 3.69
C ILE A 52 -4.52 1.28 4.13
N LEU A 53 -3.94 2.47 4.01
CA LEU A 53 -4.63 3.72 4.33
C LEU A 53 -5.85 3.95 3.43
N LYS A 54 -5.74 3.64 2.14
CA LYS A 54 -6.86 3.72 1.18
C LYS A 54 -7.95 2.67 1.43
N ALA A 55 -7.59 1.51 1.98
CA ALA A 55 -8.54 0.49 2.41
C ALA A 55 -9.29 0.93 3.68
N GLY A 56 -8.76 1.90 4.43
CA GLY A 56 -9.34 2.44 5.66
C GLY A 56 -8.76 1.81 6.94
N GLY A 57 -7.77 0.94 6.81
CA GLY A 57 -7.07 0.32 7.94
C GLY A 57 -5.85 1.13 8.38
N ALA A 58 -5.17 0.64 9.42
CA ALA A 58 -3.88 1.14 9.87
C ALA A 58 -2.80 0.08 9.70
N TYR A 59 -1.61 0.49 9.26
CA TYR A 59 -0.49 -0.44 9.07
C TYR A 59 0.29 -0.60 10.37
N VAL A 60 0.81 -1.80 10.60
CA VAL A 60 1.72 -2.12 11.71
C VAL A 60 3.01 -2.67 11.12
N PRO A 61 4.17 -2.06 11.40
CA PRO A 61 5.47 -2.56 10.94
C PRO A 61 5.91 -3.83 11.68
#